data_AF-B4GVB1-F1
#
_entry.id   AF-B4GVB1-F1
#
_cell.length_a   1.000
_cell.length_b   1.000
_cell.length_c   1.000
_cell.angle_alpha   90.00
_cell.angle_beta   90.00
_cell.angle_gamma   90.00
#
_symmetry.space_group_name_H-M   'P 1'
#
loop_
_entity.id
_entity.type
_entity.pdbx_description
1 polymer ?
#
loop_
_entity_poly.entity_id
_entity_poly.type
_entity_poly.pdbx_seq_one_letter_code
_entity_poly.pdbx_strand_id
1 'polypeptide(L)'
;MPLANERHIHYNSRLGHLLQKTASNLRSYQEFLSSQAQHLLAPVNRLWDRSQRYRLVAGHSSDERCATALLSECQDAYQSICNSIMQMNEMLDEMANDVADFDTECIYLSGELQPEPCPTSVAEWREWLNESLHSLQTQVKCLEIVSRLFLPLILEQRTVDEFKTYLQLDEHQEAVLCMGLAKAERQATLPLLTA
;
A
#
# COMPACT_ATOMS: atom_id res chain seq x y z
N MET A 1 -6.12 22.16 30.67
CA MET A 1 -5.03 22.51 31.63
C MET A 1 -3.73 22.45 30.85
N PRO A 2 -2.83 23.45 30.94
CA PRO A 2 -1.60 23.40 30.16
C PRO A 2 -0.75 22.21 30.59
N LEU A 3 -0.30 21.41 29.62
CA LEU A 3 0.61 20.28 29.84
C LEU A 3 1.89 20.78 30.53
N ALA A 4 2.40 19.99 31.47
CA ALA A 4 3.73 20.26 32.02
C ALA A 4 4.78 20.23 30.90
N ASN A 5 5.81 21.07 30.99
CA ASN A 5 6.83 21.20 29.95
C ASN A 5 7.52 19.85 29.62
N GLU A 6 7.73 19.00 30.63
CA GLU A 6 8.28 17.65 30.45
C GLU A 6 7.37 16.75 29.61
N ARG A 7 6.05 16.87 29.76
CA ARG A 7 5.05 16.14 28.96
C ARG A 7 5.00 16.67 27.53
N HIS A 8 5.10 17.99 27.34
CA HIS A 8 5.24 18.59 26.01
C HIS A 8 6.45 18.04 25.25
N ILE A 9 7.62 17.97 25.91
CA ILE A 9 8.84 17.42 25.32
C ILE A 9 8.66 15.93 25.00
N HIS A 10 8.06 15.16 25.91
CA HIS A 10 7.79 13.74 25.72
C HIS A 10 6.94 13.49 24.47
N TYR A 11 5.77 14.14 24.37
CA TYR A 11 4.86 13.94 23.24
C TYR A 11 5.43 14.44 21.91
N ASN A 12 6.11 15.59 21.91
CA ASN A 12 6.79 16.09 20.70
C ASN A 12 7.83 15.09 20.18
N SER A 13 8.63 14.50 21.08
CA SER A 13 9.62 13.49 20.73
C SER A 13 8.96 12.20 20.24
N ARG A 14 7.99 11.68 20.99
CA ARG A 14 7.36 10.38 20.72
C ARG A 14 6.51 10.40 19.45
N LEU A 15 5.59 11.35 19.34
CA LEU A 15 4.74 11.51 18.15
C LEU A 15 5.60 11.90 16.93
N GLY A 16 6.62 12.75 17.13
CA GLY A 16 7.53 13.13 16.06
C GLY A 16 8.27 11.92 15.50
N HIS A 17 8.84 11.09 16.36
CA HIS A 17 9.50 9.85 15.97
C HIS A 17 8.55 8.88 15.25
N LEU A 18 7.36 8.64 15.80
CA LEU A 18 6.37 7.75 15.19
C LEU A 18 5.97 8.26 13.80
N LEU A 19 5.66 9.55 13.65
CA LEU A 19 5.34 10.16 12.36
C LEU A 19 6.47 9.97 11.34
N GLN A 20 7.73 10.22 11.73
CA GLN A 20 8.86 10.05 10.81
C GLN A 20 9.07 8.60 10.41
N LYS A 21 8.94 7.67 11.37
CA LYS A 21 9.03 6.24 11.10
C LYS A 21 7.96 5.81 10.09
N THR A 22 6.69 6.15 10.35
CA THR A 22 5.58 5.77 9.46
C THR A 22 5.70 6.44 8.09
N ALA A 23 6.08 7.71 8.02
CA ALA A 23 6.32 8.41 6.75
C ALA A 23 7.48 7.79 5.96
N SER A 24 8.54 7.32 6.64
CA SER A 24 9.62 6.58 5.98
C SER A 24 9.11 5.26 5.39
N ASN A 25 8.29 4.52 6.13
CA ASN A 25 7.73 3.26 5.65
C ASN A 25 6.76 3.47 4.47
N LEU A 26 5.93 4.50 4.52
CA LEU A 26 5.07 4.91 3.40
C LEU A 26 5.89 5.28 2.14
N ARG A 27 7.01 6.00 2.31
CA ARG A 27 7.91 6.32 1.18
C ARG A 27 8.55 5.05 0.60
N SER A 28 9.07 4.16 1.45
CA SER A 28 9.59 2.87 1.01
C SER A 28 8.54 2.05 0.25
N TYR A 29 7.28 2.11 0.69
CA TYR A 29 6.17 1.47 -0.01
C TYR A 29 5.88 2.14 -1.36
N GLN A 30 5.90 3.47 -1.48
CA GLN A 30 5.78 4.15 -2.77
C GLN A 30 6.92 3.83 -3.73
N GLU A 31 8.16 3.78 -3.24
CA GLU A 31 9.32 3.38 -4.05
C GLU A 31 9.22 1.91 -4.48
N PHE A 32 8.76 1.05 -3.58
CA PHE A 32 8.43 -0.33 -3.89
C PHE A 32 7.34 -0.39 -4.96
N LEU A 33 6.22 0.33 -4.84
CA LEU A 33 5.18 0.38 -5.87
C LEU A 33 5.72 0.90 -7.20
N SER A 34 6.55 1.95 -7.19
CA SER A 34 7.10 2.54 -8.42
C SER A 34 8.01 1.56 -9.17
N SER A 35 8.84 0.81 -8.43
CA SER A 35 9.74 -0.19 -8.98
C SER A 35 9.02 -1.51 -9.31
N GLN A 36 8.19 -2.01 -8.40
CA GLN A 36 7.43 -3.26 -8.54
C GLN A 36 6.19 -3.16 -9.41
N ALA A 37 5.60 -1.99 -9.64
CA ALA A 37 4.56 -1.86 -10.66
C ALA A 37 5.10 -2.28 -12.03
N GLN A 38 6.34 -1.95 -12.36
CA GLN A 38 7.00 -2.47 -13.57
C GLN A 38 7.20 -3.99 -13.49
N HIS A 39 7.53 -4.52 -12.32
CA HIS A 39 7.69 -5.95 -12.08
C HIS A 39 6.38 -6.74 -12.02
N LEU A 40 5.22 -6.11 -11.76
CA LEU A 40 3.88 -6.73 -11.77
C LEU A 40 3.25 -6.66 -13.15
N LEU A 41 3.47 -5.56 -13.89
CA LEU A 41 3.00 -5.40 -15.26
C LEU A 41 3.55 -6.47 -16.20
N ALA A 42 4.84 -6.81 -16.09
CA ALA A 42 5.47 -7.79 -16.97
C ALA A 42 4.90 -9.23 -16.79
N PRO A 43 4.81 -9.81 -15.58
CA PRO A 43 4.10 -11.06 -15.31
C PRO A 43 2.64 -11.04 -15.75
N VAL A 44 1.89 -9.96 -15.50
CA VAL A 44 0.49 -9.86 -15.94
C VAL A 44 0.37 -9.92 -17.46
N ASN A 45 1.19 -9.17 -18.18
CA ASN A 45 1.21 -9.20 -19.64
C ASN A 45 1.67 -10.56 -20.19
N ARG A 46 2.65 -11.20 -19.53
CA ARG A 46 3.09 -12.57 -19.88
C ARG A 46 1.96 -13.58 -19.65
N LEU A 47 1.29 -13.51 -18.51
CA LEU A 47 0.16 -14.38 -18.19
C LEU A 47 -0.95 -14.25 -19.22
N TRP A 48 -1.26 -13.01 -19.63
CA TRP A 48 -2.17 -12.73 -20.73
C TRP A 48 -1.71 -13.40 -22.03
N ASP A 49 -0.53 -13.07 -22.56
CA ASP A 49 -0.03 -13.63 -23.83
C ASP A 49 -0.01 -15.17 -23.83
N ARG A 50 0.45 -15.80 -22.74
CA ARG A 50 0.49 -17.26 -22.61
C ARG A 50 -0.88 -17.88 -22.52
N SER A 51 -1.83 -17.25 -21.83
CA SER A 51 -3.23 -17.70 -21.81
C SER A 51 -3.86 -17.70 -23.22
N GLN A 52 -3.57 -16.67 -24.03
CA GLN A 52 -4.06 -16.58 -25.41
C GLN A 52 -3.49 -17.70 -26.27
N ARG A 53 -2.17 -17.91 -26.20
CA ARG A 53 -1.50 -18.98 -26.95
C ARG A 53 -1.99 -20.36 -26.53
N TYR A 54 -2.18 -20.58 -25.24
CA TYR A 54 -2.73 -21.83 -24.73
C TYR A 54 -4.10 -22.12 -25.34
N ARG A 55 -5.01 -21.14 -25.39
CA ARG A 55 -6.34 -21.31 -26.00
C ARG A 55 -6.27 -21.71 -27.48
N LEU A 56 -5.30 -21.18 -28.22
CA LEU A 56 -5.07 -21.55 -29.63
C LEU A 56 -4.49 -22.95 -29.79
N VAL A 57 -3.57 -23.36 -28.91
CA VAL A 57 -2.88 -24.67 -28.98
C VAL A 57 -3.79 -25.81 -28.49
N ALA A 58 -4.50 -25.61 -27.38
CA ALA A 58 -5.32 -26.64 -26.74
C ALA A 58 -6.51 -27.10 -27.59
N GLY A 59 -7.01 -26.24 -28.50
CA GLY A 59 -8.12 -26.59 -29.40
C GLY A 59 -7.71 -27.27 -30.71
N HIS A 60 -6.42 -27.27 -31.06
CA HIS A 60 -5.97 -27.60 -32.42
C HIS A 60 -4.74 -28.52 -32.51
N SER A 61 -3.97 -28.67 -31.43
CA SER A 61 -2.73 -29.46 -31.46
C SER A 61 -2.91 -30.85 -30.87
N SER A 62 -2.31 -31.86 -31.50
CA SER A 62 -2.12 -33.19 -30.93
C SER A 62 -0.91 -33.27 -29.98
N ASP A 63 -0.28 -32.13 -29.68
CA ASP A 63 0.95 -32.02 -28.89
C ASP A 63 0.64 -31.46 -27.49
N GLU A 64 0.25 -32.38 -26.60
CA GLU A 64 -0.05 -32.10 -25.19
C GLU A 64 1.14 -31.48 -24.43
N ARG A 65 2.38 -31.70 -24.90
CA ARG A 65 3.58 -31.16 -24.24
C ARG A 65 3.66 -29.65 -24.39
N CYS A 66 3.31 -29.13 -25.56
CA CYS A 66 3.28 -27.70 -25.83
C CYS A 66 2.20 -26.99 -24.98
N ALA A 67 1.00 -27.57 -24.89
CA ALA A 67 -0.08 -27.05 -24.06
C ALA A 67 0.30 -27.06 -22.57
N THR A 68 0.92 -28.13 -22.09
CA THR A 68 1.39 -28.26 -20.70
C THR A 68 2.47 -27.23 -20.36
N ALA A 69 3.43 -27.00 -21.26
CA ALA A 69 4.47 -25.99 -21.07
C ALA A 69 3.88 -24.58 -20.92
N LEU A 70 2.89 -24.22 -21.75
CA LEU A 70 2.21 -22.92 -21.67
C LEU A 70 1.43 -22.75 -20.35
N LEU A 71 0.79 -23.80 -19.83
CA LEU A 71 0.15 -23.77 -18.52
C LEU A 71 1.17 -23.57 -17.39
N SER A 72 2.32 -24.24 -17.46
CA SER A 72 3.41 -24.04 -16.50
C SER A 72 3.89 -22.59 -16.49
N GLU A 73 4.11 -22.00 -17.67
CA GLU A 73 4.52 -20.59 -17.77
C GLU A 73 3.44 -19.63 -17.23
N CYS A 74 2.15 -19.95 -17.42
CA CYS A 74 1.07 -19.20 -16.80
C CYS A 74 1.11 -19.31 -15.27
N GLN A 75 1.33 -20.51 -14.75
CA GLN A 75 1.42 -20.74 -13.31
C GLN A 75 2.60 -19.97 -12.69
N ASP A 76 3.75 -19.95 -13.35
CA ASP A 76 4.93 -19.21 -12.88
C ASP A 76 4.66 -17.70 -12.83
N ALA A 77 4.03 -17.15 -13.87
CA ALA A 77 3.64 -15.75 -13.91
C ALA A 77 2.60 -15.41 -12.83
N TYR A 78 1.59 -16.26 -12.64
CA TYR A 78 0.59 -16.10 -11.59
C TYR A 78 1.19 -16.16 -10.19
N GLN A 79 2.09 -17.11 -9.92
CA GLN A 79 2.77 -17.23 -8.63
C GLN A 79 3.62 -15.99 -8.35
N SER A 80 4.29 -15.44 -9.35
CA SER A 80 5.03 -14.19 -9.23
C SER A 80 4.12 -13.03 -8.80
N ILE A 81 2.91 -12.93 -9.36
CA ILE A 81 1.93 -11.90 -9.00
C ILE A 81 1.47 -12.08 -7.55
N CYS A 82 1.10 -13.30 -7.16
CA CYS A 82 0.69 -13.62 -5.79
C CYS A 82 1.78 -13.29 -4.76
N ASN A 83 3.03 -13.62 -5.05
CA ASN A 83 4.15 -13.32 -4.17
C ASN A 83 4.36 -11.81 -3.98
N SER A 84 4.27 -11.03 -5.06
CA SER A 84 4.37 -9.56 -4.96
C SER A 84 3.21 -8.97 -4.16
N ILE A 85 1.97 -9.45 -4.35
CA ILE A 85 0.81 -9.00 -3.56
C ILE A 85 0.98 -9.35 -2.08
N MET A 86 1.50 -10.54 -1.78
CA MET A 86 1.80 -10.95 -0.39
C MET A 86 2.82 -10.02 0.27
N GLN A 87 3.92 -9.68 -0.44
CA GLN A 87 4.90 -8.70 0.05
C GLN A 87 4.28 -7.32 0.29
N MET A 88 3.36 -6.87 -0.58
CA MET A 88 2.64 -5.61 -0.38
C MET A 88 1.81 -5.63 0.90
N ASN A 89 1.13 -6.74 1.20
CA ASN A 89 0.37 -6.89 2.45
C ASN A 89 1.28 -6.90 3.68
N GLU A 90 2.41 -7.61 3.64
CA GLU A 90 3.36 -7.65 4.75
C GLU A 90 3.86 -6.23 5.11
N MET A 91 4.21 -5.42 4.10
CA MET A 91 4.59 -4.02 4.31
C MET A 91 3.43 -3.17 4.88
N LEU A 92 2.19 -3.42 4.45
CA LEU A 92 1.01 -2.72 4.96
C LEU A 92 0.64 -3.11 6.39
N ASP A 93 0.86 -4.36 6.78
CA ASP A 93 0.66 -4.82 8.15
C ASP A 93 1.67 -4.16 9.10
N GLU A 94 2.93 -4.02 8.68
CA GLU A 94 3.94 -3.26 9.43
C GLU A 94 3.53 -1.79 9.59
N MET A 95 3.09 -1.14 8.52
CA MET A 95 2.58 0.24 8.57
C MET A 95 1.33 0.37 9.43
N ALA A 96 0.44 -0.62 9.44
CA ALA A 96 -0.75 -0.61 10.29
C ALA A 96 -0.40 -0.61 11.78
N ASN A 97 0.64 -1.36 12.17
CA ASN A 97 1.15 -1.31 13.54
C ASN A 97 1.71 0.07 13.89
N ASP A 98 2.47 0.68 12.97
CA ASP A 98 3.02 2.03 13.19
C ASP A 98 1.93 3.11 13.32
N VAL A 99 0.88 3.04 12.50
CA VAL A 99 -0.28 3.95 12.61
C VAL A 99 -1.03 3.71 13.91
N ALA A 100 -1.21 2.44 14.34
CA ALA A 100 -1.85 2.12 15.61
C ALA A 100 -1.06 2.64 16.82
N ASP A 101 0.28 2.57 16.78
CA ASP A 101 1.15 3.15 17.80
C ASP A 101 0.98 4.68 17.87
N PHE A 102 0.93 5.36 16.72
CA PHE A 102 0.68 6.80 16.65
C PHE A 102 -0.70 7.18 17.21
N ASP A 103 -1.74 6.44 16.80
CA ASP A 103 -3.11 6.62 17.28
C ASP A 103 -3.21 6.45 18.80
N THR A 104 -2.55 5.43 19.35
CA THR A 104 -2.52 5.16 20.79
C THR A 104 -1.89 6.33 21.55
N GLU A 105 -0.79 6.86 21.04
CA GLU A 105 -0.12 8.02 21.64
C GLU A 105 -0.99 9.29 21.57
N CYS A 106 -1.73 9.48 20.48
CA CYS A 106 -2.72 10.57 20.35
C CYS A 106 -3.85 10.44 21.37
N ILE A 107 -4.30 9.22 21.66
CA ILE A 107 -5.33 8.95 22.67
C ILE A 107 -4.80 9.29 24.06
N TYR A 108 -3.56 8.92 24.39
CA TYR A 108 -2.95 9.29 25.67
C TYR A 108 -2.83 10.80 25.83
N LEU A 109 -2.32 11.51 24.82
CA LEU A 109 -2.23 12.97 24.81
C LEU A 109 -3.61 13.61 25.04
N SER A 110 -4.63 13.15 24.30
CA SER A 110 -5.99 13.68 24.42
C SER A 110 -6.60 13.41 25.79
N GLY A 111 -6.27 12.28 26.42
CA GLY A 111 -6.66 11.95 27.78
C GLY A 111 -6.05 12.88 28.82
N GLU A 112 -4.76 13.24 28.67
CA GLU A 112 -4.09 14.20 29.56
C GLU A 112 -4.58 15.65 29.39
N LEU A 113 -5.03 16.02 28.19
CA LEU A 113 -5.52 17.36 27.87
C LEU A 113 -6.96 17.65 28.31
N GLN A 114 -7.72 16.64 28.72
CA GLN A 114 -9.15 16.80 28.99
C GLN A 114 -9.45 18.00 29.92
N PRO A 115 -10.45 18.83 29.56
CA PRO A 115 -11.46 18.63 28.51
C PRO A 115 -11.06 19.16 27.11
N GLU A 116 -9.83 19.61 26.92
CA GLU A 116 -9.41 20.22 25.64
C GLU A 116 -9.28 19.16 24.53
N PRO A 117 -9.61 19.52 23.28
CA PRO A 117 -9.50 18.60 22.14
C PRO A 117 -8.03 18.29 21.83
N CYS A 118 -7.82 17.20 21.09
CA CYS A 118 -6.50 16.88 20.53
C CYS A 118 -5.99 18.08 19.70
N PRO A 119 -4.73 18.49 19.86
CA PRO A 119 -4.16 19.60 19.10
C PRO A 119 -4.32 19.37 17.59
N THR A 120 -4.79 20.40 16.87
CA THR A 120 -5.16 20.29 15.45
C THR A 120 -4.04 19.72 14.60
N SER A 121 -2.80 20.14 14.84
CA SER A 121 -1.61 19.62 14.15
C SER A 121 -1.47 18.10 14.29
N VAL A 122 -1.70 17.55 15.48
CA VAL A 122 -1.62 16.11 15.74
C VAL A 122 -2.81 15.38 15.12
N ALA A 123 -4.00 15.96 15.18
CA ALA A 123 -5.20 15.40 14.56
C ALA A 123 -5.07 15.30 13.03
N GLU A 124 -4.53 16.32 12.37
CA GLU A 124 -4.27 16.32 10.92
C GLU A 124 -3.30 15.21 10.51
N TRP A 125 -2.23 15.00 11.28
CA TRP A 125 -1.28 13.91 11.03
C TRP A 125 -1.92 12.55 11.23
N ARG A 126 -2.73 12.41 12.28
CA ARG A 126 -3.47 11.20 12.57
C ARG A 126 -4.41 10.84 11.42
N GLU A 127 -5.18 11.81 10.94
CA GLU A 127 -6.10 11.65 9.82
C GLU A 127 -5.35 11.23 8.55
N TRP A 128 -4.32 11.98 8.18
CA TRP A 128 -3.51 11.67 6.99
C TRP A 128 -2.92 10.25 7.03
N LEU A 129 -2.37 9.83 8.18
CA LEU A 129 -1.80 8.48 8.34
C LEU A 129 -2.85 7.39 8.15
N ASN A 130 -4.02 7.55 8.77
CA ASN A 130 -5.12 6.58 8.66
C ASN A 130 -5.70 6.52 7.24
N GLU A 131 -5.94 7.68 6.61
CA GLU A 131 -6.46 7.75 5.24
C GLU A 131 -5.48 7.18 4.22
N SER A 132 -4.19 7.48 4.38
CA SER A 132 -3.13 6.94 3.52
C SER A 132 -3.07 5.42 3.63
N LEU A 133 -3.00 4.89 4.86
CA LEU A 133 -2.99 3.44 5.08
C LEU A 133 -4.24 2.77 4.50
N HIS A 134 -5.42 3.33 4.76
CA HIS A 134 -6.68 2.80 4.26
C HIS A 134 -6.73 2.74 2.74
N SER A 135 -6.26 3.79 2.06
CA SER A 135 -6.21 3.86 0.60
C SER A 135 -5.29 2.77 0.02
N LEU A 136 -4.10 2.60 0.61
CA LEU A 136 -3.14 1.57 0.16
C LEU A 136 -3.66 0.15 0.43
N GLN A 137 -4.25 -0.10 1.60
CA GLN A 137 -4.88 -1.39 1.91
C GLN A 137 -6.03 -1.72 0.96
N THR A 138 -6.85 -0.72 0.63
CA THR A 138 -7.95 -0.89 -0.34
C THR A 138 -7.41 -1.23 -1.72
N GLN A 139 -6.36 -0.55 -2.16
CA GLN A 139 -5.70 -0.82 -3.44
C GLN A 139 -5.21 -2.28 -3.52
N VAL A 140 -4.44 -2.73 -2.52
CA VAL A 140 -3.94 -4.12 -2.47
C VAL A 140 -5.08 -5.11 -2.42
N LYS A 141 -6.17 -4.78 -1.70
CA LYS A 141 -7.33 -5.65 -1.65
C LYS A 141 -8.01 -5.82 -3.01
N CYS A 142 -8.12 -4.75 -3.79
CA CYS A 142 -8.62 -4.82 -5.16
C CYS A 142 -7.71 -5.71 -6.03
N LEU A 143 -6.38 -5.56 -5.93
CA LEU A 143 -5.41 -6.40 -6.64
C LEU A 143 -5.53 -7.89 -6.27
N GLU A 144 -5.72 -8.20 -4.99
CA GLU A 144 -5.99 -9.57 -4.53
C GLU A 144 -7.26 -10.15 -5.13
N ILE A 145 -8.35 -9.37 -5.18
CA ILE A 145 -9.63 -9.83 -5.69
C ILE A 145 -9.55 -10.09 -7.19
N VAL A 146 -8.97 -9.16 -7.95
CA VAL A 146 -8.85 -9.30 -9.40
C VAL A 146 -7.88 -10.40 -9.78
N SER A 147 -6.78 -10.58 -9.04
CA SER A 147 -5.82 -11.65 -9.35
C SER A 147 -6.43 -13.05 -9.24
N ARG A 148 -7.44 -13.26 -8.39
CA ARG A 148 -8.16 -14.56 -8.32
C ARG A 148 -8.90 -14.91 -9.62
N LEU A 149 -9.15 -13.93 -10.48
CA LEU A 149 -9.77 -14.13 -11.80
C LEU A 149 -8.73 -14.49 -12.87
N PHE A 150 -7.44 -14.56 -12.53
CA PHE A 150 -6.36 -14.92 -13.45
C PHE A 150 -6.29 -16.43 -13.72
N LEU A 151 -7.36 -16.95 -14.29
CA LEU A 151 -7.48 -18.34 -14.68
C LEU A 151 -7.02 -18.47 -16.15
N PRO A 152 -5.96 -19.25 -16.47
CA PRO A 152 -5.39 -19.30 -17.82
C PRO A 152 -6.37 -19.70 -18.93
N LEU A 153 -7.42 -20.43 -18.59
CA LEU A 153 -8.46 -20.87 -19.54
C LEU A 153 -9.45 -19.77 -19.93
N ILE A 154 -9.67 -18.80 -19.04
CA ILE A 154 -10.73 -17.80 -19.16
C ILE A 154 -10.24 -16.38 -18.89
N LEU A 155 -8.93 -16.16 -18.86
CA LEU A 155 -8.40 -14.82 -18.66
C LEU A 155 -8.89 -13.94 -19.81
N GLU A 156 -9.49 -12.81 -19.45
CA GLU A 156 -10.01 -11.81 -20.37
C GLU A 156 -9.20 -10.52 -20.27
N GLN A 157 -9.10 -9.78 -21.39
CA GLN A 157 -8.35 -8.53 -21.46
C GLN A 157 -8.89 -7.51 -20.43
N ARG A 158 -10.22 -7.47 -20.23
CA ARG A 158 -10.84 -6.57 -19.23
C ARG A 158 -10.28 -6.79 -17.82
N THR A 159 -10.02 -8.04 -17.44
CA THR A 159 -9.51 -8.39 -16.11
C THR A 159 -8.06 -7.94 -15.97
N VAL A 160 -7.28 -8.04 -17.06
CA VAL A 160 -5.91 -7.53 -17.13
C VAL A 160 -5.89 -6.00 -17.01
N ASP A 161 -6.78 -5.31 -17.72
CA ASP A 161 -6.85 -3.85 -17.70
C ASP A 161 -7.36 -3.32 -16.35
N GLU A 162 -8.32 -4.01 -15.74
CA GLU A 162 -8.80 -3.71 -14.40
C GLU A 162 -7.68 -3.88 -13.36
N PHE A 163 -6.90 -4.97 -13.44
CA PHE A 163 -5.73 -5.16 -12.56
C PHE A 163 -4.71 -4.03 -12.72
N LYS A 164 -4.41 -3.62 -13.96
CA LYS A 164 -3.49 -2.51 -14.24
C LYS A 164 -3.99 -1.18 -13.70
N THR A 165 -5.31 -0.98 -13.71
CA THR A 165 -5.94 0.21 -13.14
C THR A 165 -5.77 0.23 -11.63
N TYR A 166 -6.06 -0.87 -10.93
CA TYR A 166 -5.87 -0.96 -9.48
C TYR A 166 -4.40 -0.95 -9.06
N LEU A 167 -3.46 -1.23 -9.96
CA LEU A 167 -2.03 -1.13 -9.66
C LEU A 167 -1.59 0.32 -9.44
N GLN A 168 -2.36 1.28 -9.97
CA GLN A 168 -2.15 2.70 -9.75
C GLN A 168 -3.07 3.18 -8.63
N LEU A 169 -2.61 4.17 -7.86
CA LEU A 169 -3.49 4.90 -6.97
C LEU A 169 -4.30 5.89 -7.80
N ASP A 170 -5.48 6.26 -7.31
CA ASP A 170 -6.22 7.38 -7.89
C ASP A 170 -5.39 8.67 -7.78
N GLU A 171 -5.47 9.55 -8.78
CA GLU A 171 -4.66 10.79 -8.84
C GLU A 171 -4.82 11.63 -7.56
N HIS A 172 -6.02 11.68 -6.98
CA HIS A 172 -6.26 12.41 -5.76
C HIS A 172 -5.55 11.75 -4.57
N GLN A 173 -5.65 10.43 -4.44
CA GLN A 173 -5.01 9.68 -3.36
C GLN A 173 -3.49 9.76 -3.44
N GLU A 174 -2.93 9.65 -4.64
CA GLU A 174 -1.50 9.82 -4.89
C GLU A 174 -1.03 11.23 -4.51
N ALA A 175 -1.77 12.26 -4.90
CA ALA A 175 -1.45 13.64 -4.55
C ALA A 175 -1.48 13.88 -3.03
N VAL A 176 -2.51 13.39 -2.33
CA VAL A 176 -2.63 13.49 -0.86
C VAL A 176 -1.46 12.79 -0.16
N LEU A 177 -1.12 11.57 -0.59
CA LEU A 177 0.00 10.81 -0.05
C LEU A 177 1.33 11.55 -0.25
N CYS A 178 1.63 11.98 -1.47
CA CYS A 178 2.86 12.70 -1.81
C CYS A 178 2.97 14.03 -1.05
N MET A 179 1.88 14.79 -0.95
CA MET A 179 1.85 16.05 -0.20
C MET A 179 2.11 15.82 1.28
N GLY A 180 1.48 14.81 1.89
CA GLY A 180 1.68 14.49 3.30
C GLY A 180 3.11 14.01 3.59
N LEU A 181 3.71 13.20 2.72
CA LEU A 181 5.12 12.80 2.82
C LEU A 181 6.06 14.02 2.79
N ALA A 182 5.86 14.94 1.85
CA ALA A 182 6.64 16.16 1.75
C ALA A 182 6.46 17.08 2.98
N LYS A 183 5.25 17.15 3.53
CA LYS A 183 4.99 17.86 4.80
C LYS A 183 5.69 17.16 5.97
N ALA A 184 5.69 15.83 6.02
CA ALA A 184 6.27 15.07 7.11
C ALA A 184 7.80 15.26 7.16
N GLU A 185 8.47 15.28 6.01
CA GLU A 185 9.90 15.61 5.92
C GLU A 185 10.22 16.99 6.52
N ARG A 186 9.40 18.00 6.21
CA ARG A 186 9.58 19.34 6.78
C ARG A 186 9.29 19.37 8.28
N GLN A 187 8.27 18.63 8.72
CA GLN A 187 7.87 18.54 10.11
C GLN A 187 8.95 17.92 11.01
N ALA A 188 9.90 17.15 10.47
CA ALA A 188 11.03 16.62 11.22
C ALA A 188 11.85 17.70 11.97
N THR A 189 11.75 18.96 11.53
CA THR A 189 12.48 20.10 12.10
C THR A 189 11.64 20.98 13.03
N LEU A 190 10.34 20.69 13.18
CA LEU A 190 9.38 21.52 13.93
C LEU A 190 8.65 20.68 14.98
N PRO A 191 8.37 21.24 16.18
CA PRO A 191 7.56 20.54 17.17
C PRO A 191 6.13 20.36 16.65
N LEU A 192 5.53 19.20 16.94
CA LEU A 192 4.14 18.89 16.61
C LEU A 192 3.17 19.66 17.51
N LEU A 193 3.57 19.94 18.74
CA LEU A 193 2.85 20.68 19.75
C LEU A 193 3.53 22.02 19.98
N THR A 194 2.82 23.12 19.72
CA THR A 194 3.21 24.45 20.15
C THR A 194 2.87 24.63 21.63
N ALA A 195 3.79 25.22 22.40
CA ALA A 195 3.57 25.59 23.80
C ALA A 195 2.62 26.79 23.95
#